data_AF-A0A9D5AY12-F1
#
_entry.id   AF-A0A9D5AY12-F1
#
_cell.length_a   1.000
_cell.length_b   1.000
_cell.length_c   1.000
_cell.angle_alpha   90.00
_cell.angle_beta   90.00
_cell.angle_gamma   90.00
#
_symmetry.space_group_name_H-M   'P 1'
#
loop_
_entity.id
_entity.type
_entity.pdbx_description
1 polymer ?
#
loop_
_entity_poly.entity_id
_entity_poly.type
_entity_poly.pdbx_seq_one_letter_code
_entity_poly.pdbx_strand_id
1 'polypeptide(L)'
;MTSKKDVKSLEKDGKVVAKWGDDSKTESLLKICIEEIEAGNRPTTHFSKEGWKNIIEKFQKKTGYVYDRTQLKNRWDTLKREFSSFVKLVDKQTGVGWDHEKKTIMADDDW
;
A
#
# COMPACT_ATOMS: atom_id res chain seq x y z
N MET A 1 -10.18 -32.70 13.13
CA MET A 1 -10.41 -31.47 13.92
C MET A 1 -9.62 -30.34 13.27
N THR A 2 -10.24 -29.55 12.38
CA THR A 2 -9.59 -28.39 11.75
C THR A 2 -10.18 -27.13 12.35
N SER A 3 -9.38 -26.46 13.18
CA SER A 3 -9.74 -25.21 13.84
C SER A 3 -10.03 -24.13 12.80
N LYS A 4 -11.23 -23.55 12.84
CA LYS A 4 -11.55 -22.31 12.12
C LYS A 4 -10.63 -21.23 12.69
N LYS A 5 -9.67 -20.75 11.90
CA LYS A 5 -8.93 -19.53 12.26
C LYS A 5 -9.93 -18.39 12.13
N ASP A 6 -10.20 -17.70 13.23
CA ASP A 6 -11.04 -16.50 13.23
C ASP A 6 -10.47 -15.48 12.25
N VAL A 7 -11.18 -15.27 11.15
CA VAL A 7 -10.84 -14.26 10.14
C VAL A 7 -11.13 -12.90 10.78
N LYS A 8 -10.09 -12.12 11.04
CA LYS A 8 -10.21 -10.81 11.68
C LYS A 8 -10.86 -9.80 10.73
N SER A 9 -12.17 -9.64 10.86
CA SER A 9 -12.97 -8.55 10.29
C SER A 9 -13.80 -7.91 11.39
N LEU A 10 -13.87 -6.58 11.46
CA LEU A 10 -14.69 -5.85 12.42
C LEU A 10 -15.78 -5.09 11.66
N GLU A 11 -17.03 -5.36 12.04
CA GLU A 11 -18.22 -4.72 11.47
C GLU A 11 -18.54 -3.43 12.22
N LYS A 12 -18.83 -2.35 11.48
CA LYS A 12 -19.42 -1.13 12.03
C LYS A 12 -20.51 -0.66 11.07
N ASP A 13 -21.74 -0.49 11.55
CA ASP A 13 -22.91 -0.11 10.75
C ASP A 13 -23.18 -1.04 9.54
N GLY A 14 -22.99 -2.36 9.73
CA GLY A 14 -23.17 -3.36 8.67
C GLY A 14 -22.10 -3.33 7.55
N LYS A 15 -21.09 -2.47 7.68
CA LYS A 15 -19.98 -2.34 6.73
C LYS A 15 -18.67 -2.73 7.40
N VAL A 16 -17.95 -3.69 6.82
CA VAL A 16 -16.60 -4.02 7.29
C VAL A 16 -15.72 -2.80 7.01
N VAL A 17 -15.06 -2.26 8.05
CA VAL A 17 -14.14 -1.12 7.91
C VAL A 17 -12.71 -1.62 8.02
N ALA A 18 -11.88 -1.35 7.02
CA ALA A 18 -10.48 -1.73 7.04
C ALA A 18 -9.70 -0.89 8.06
N LYS A 19 -9.10 -1.55 9.06
CA LYS A 19 -8.21 -0.91 10.04
C LYS A 19 -6.76 -1.06 9.61
N TRP A 20 -6.15 0.03 9.14
CA TRP A 20 -4.80 0.01 8.60
C TRP A 20 -3.67 0.23 9.62
N GLY A 21 -3.96 0.65 10.85
CA GLY A 21 -3.01 1.17 11.84
C GLY A 21 -1.89 0.25 12.36
N ASP A 22 -1.52 -0.77 11.61
CA ASP A 22 -0.26 -1.50 11.76
C ASP A 22 0.47 -1.41 10.41
N ASP A 23 1.69 -0.88 10.46
CA ASP A 23 2.52 -0.60 9.29
C ASP A 23 2.84 -1.86 8.49
N SER A 24 2.85 -3.05 9.14
CA SER A 24 3.09 -4.32 8.46
C SER A 24 2.07 -4.64 7.38
N LYS A 25 0.80 -4.21 7.57
CA LYS A 25 -0.26 -4.35 6.55
C LYS A 25 -0.01 -3.44 5.37
N THR A 26 0.41 -2.20 5.64
CA THR A 26 0.71 -1.22 4.59
C THR A 26 1.91 -1.69 3.77
N GLU A 27 2.97 -2.14 4.44
CA GLU A 27 4.17 -2.70 3.80
C GLU A 27 3.82 -3.94 2.97
N SER A 28 3.00 -4.85 3.53
CA SER A 28 2.54 -6.04 2.82
C SER A 28 1.75 -5.70 1.56
N LEU A 29 0.85 -4.72 1.63
CA LEU A 29 0.11 -4.23 0.46
C LEU A 29 1.06 -3.69 -0.61
N LEU A 30 2.02 -2.84 -0.23
CA LEU A 30 2.97 -2.24 -1.16
C LEU A 30 3.83 -3.30 -1.85
N LYS A 31 4.37 -4.27 -1.10
CA LYS A 31 5.16 -5.38 -1.65
C LYS A 31 4.36 -6.17 -2.68
N ILE A 32 3.11 -6.54 -2.36
CA ILE A 32 2.23 -7.28 -3.28
C ILE A 32 1.91 -6.43 -4.52
N CYS A 33 1.63 -5.14 -4.36
CA CYS A 33 1.38 -4.24 -5.49
C CYS A 33 2.60 -4.13 -6.42
N ILE A 34 3.82 -4.11 -5.88
CA ILE A 34 5.06 -4.10 -6.68
C ILE A 34 5.21 -5.41 -7.46
N GLU A 35 5.04 -6.56 -6.80
CA GLU A 35 5.08 -7.87 -7.47
C GLU A 35 4.08 -7.96 -8.65
N GLU A 36 2.86 -7.45 -8.48
CA GLU A 36 1.87 -7.46 -9.56
C GLU A 36 2.17 -6.44 -10.68
N ILE A 37 2.86 -5.34 -10.37
CA ILE A 37 3.35 -4.41 -11.40
C ILE A 37 4.45 -5.09 -12.23
N GLU A 38 5.41 -5.74 -11.57
CA GLU A 38 6.50 -6.48 -12.22
C GLU A 38 5.98 -7.65 -13.05
N ALA A 39 4.88 -8.29 -12.61
CA ALA A 39 4.18 -9.32 -13.37
C ALA A 39 3.35 -8.78 -14.57
N GLY A 40 3.34 -7.47 -14.81
CA GLY A 40 2.61 -6.85 -15.92
C GLY A 40 1.10 -6.70 -15.68
N ASN A 41 0.61 -6.97 -14.47
CA ASN A 41 -0.80 -6.85 -14.12
C ASN A 41 -1.27 -5.40 -13.91
N ARG A 42 -0.43 -4.42 -14.24
CA ARG A 42 -0.78 -2.99 -14.31
C ARG A 42 -0.35 -2.42 -15.68
N PRO A 43 -1.05 -2.78 -16.77
CA PRO A 43 -0.64 -2.40 -18.13
C PRO A 43 -0.76 -0.90 -18.42
N THR A 44 -1.58 -0.18 -17.65
CA THR A 44 -1.79 1.27 -17.78
C THR A 44 -1.72 1.93 -16.40
N THR A 45 -2.65 2.83 -16.10
CA THR A 45 -2.73 3.53 -14.81
C THR A 45 -3.31 2.66 -13.69
N HIS A 46 -4.00 1.57 -14.02
CA HIS A 46 -4.74 0.73 -13.08
C HIS A 46 -4.35 -0.75 -13.17
N PHE A 47 -4.46 -1.46 -12.05
CA PHE A 47 -4.34 -2.93 -12.05
C PHE A 47 -5.47 -3.55 -12.86
N SER A 48 -5.14 -4.61 -13.59
CA SER A 48 -6.08 -5.46 -14.32
C SER A 48 -7.06 -6.14 -13.36
N LYS A 49 -8.10 -6.78 -13.91
CA LYS A 49 -9.02 -7.59 -13.09
C LYS A 49 -8.28 -8.72 -12.37
N GLU A 50 -7.33 -9.35 -13.05
CA GLU A 50 -6.46 -10.39 -12.51
C GLU A 50 -5.52 -9.84 -11.44
N GLY A 51 -4.88 -8.69 -11.69
CA GLY A 51 -4.04 -8.03 -10.69
C GLY A 51 -4.79 -7.74 -9.38
N TRP A 52 -6.02 -7.23 -9.46
CA TRP A 52 -6.82 -7.03 -8.24
C TRP A 52 -7.20 -8.33 -7.53
N LYS A 53 -7.51 -9.39 -8.27
CA LYS A 53 -7.77 -10.72 -7.70
C LYS A 53 -6.54 -11.22 -6.94
N ASN A 54 -5.37 -11.17 -7.57
CA ASN A 54 -4.11 -11.59 -6.98
C ASN A 54 -3.76 -10.76 -5.73
N ILE A 55 -3.95 -9.44 -5.77
CA ILE A 55 -3.71 -8.55 -4.63
C ILE A 55 -4.55 -8.97 -3.43
N ILE A 56 -5.86 -9.21 -3.63
CA ILE A 56 -6.77 -9.60 -2.55
C ILE A 56 -6.35 -10.95 -1.95
N GLU A 57 -6.12 -11.96 -2.79
CA GLU A 57 -5.76 -13.31 -2.34
C GLU A 57 -4.40 -13.33 -1.62
N LYS A 58 -3.39 -12.70 -2.20
CA LYS A 58 -2.05 -12.59 -1.58
C LYS A 58 -2.10 -11.80 -0.28
N PHE A 59 -2.87 -10.71 -0.22
CA PHE A 59 -2.97 -9.89 0.98
C PHE A 59 -3.63 -10.65 2.13
N GLN A 60 -4.74 -11.34 1.86
CA GLN A 60 -5.40 -12.19 2.85
C GLN A 60 -4.48 -13.32 3.30
N LYS A 61 -3.78 -13.99 2.38
CA LYS A 61 -2.85 -15.07 2.71
C LYS A 61 -1.69 -14.59 3.59
N LYS A 62 -1.17 -13.39 3.33
CA LYS A 62 0.00 -12.83 4.02
C LYS A 62 -0.32 -12.22 5.38
N THR A 63 -1.47 -11.55 5.49
CA THR A 63 -1.83 -10.78 6.69
C THR A 63 -2.93 -11.43 7.54
N GLY A 64 -3.68 -12.37 6.98
CA GLY A 64 -4.85 -12.99 7.60
C GLY A 64 -6.11 -12.11 7.61
N TYR A 65 -6.03 -10.87 7.10
CA TYR A 65 -7.15 -9.94 7.04
C TYR A 65 -7.90 -10.05 5.72
N VAL A 66 -9.23 -10.09 5.79
CA VAL A 66 -10.10 -10.05 4.61
C VAL A 66 -10.51 -8.63 4.36
N TYR A 67 -9.86 -8.00 3.39
CA TYR A 67 -10.26 -6.69 2.87
C TYR A 67 -10.80 -6.83 1.46
N ASP A 68 -11.85 -6.07 1.17
CA ASP A 68 -12.41 -5.99 -0.16
C ASP A 68 -11.51 -5.14 -1.09
N ARG A 69 -11.78 -5.24 -2.39
CA ARG A 69 -11.05 -4.49 -3.42
C ARG A 69 -11.07 -2.99 -3.18
N THR A 70 -12.19 -2.44 -2.73
CA THR A 70 -12.37 -0.99 -2.52
C THR A 70 -11.51 -0.51 -1.36
N GLN A 71 -11.44 -1.26 -0.26
CA GLN A 71 -10.60 -0.97 0.89
C GLN A 71 -9.11 -0.96 0.54
N LEU A 72 -8.64 -1.99 -0.19
CA LEU A 72 -7.25 -2.08 -0.66
C LEU A 72 -6.92 -0.96 -1.64
N LYS A 73 -7.83 -0.67 -2.59
CA LYS A 73 -7.68 0.43 -3.55
C LYS A 73 -7.60 1.77 -2.85
N ASN A 74 -8.50 2.06 -1.92
CA ASN A 74 -8.51 3.33 -1.20
C ASN A 74 -7.21 3.55 -0.41
N ARG A 75 -6.64 2.49 0.17
CA ARG A 75 -5.33 2.58 0.82
C ARG A 75 -4.22 2.85 -0.17
N TRP A 76 -4.16 2.11 -1.28
CA TRP A 76 -3.19 2.35 -2.36
C TRP A 76 -3.25 3.78 -2.90
N ASP A 77 -4.45 4.30 -3.16
CA ASP A 77 -4.65 5.66 -3.66
C ASP A 77 -4.26 6.72 -2.60
N THR A 78 -4.47 6.43 -1.31
CA THR A 78 -4.00 7.28 -0.20
C THR A 78 -2.48 7.32 -0.13
N LEU A 79 -1.80 6.17 -0.21
CA LEU A 79 -0.34 6.10 -0.18
C LEU A 79 0.30 6.85 -1.36
N LYS A 80 -0.27 6.73 -2.56
CA LYS A 80 0.20 7.51 -3.72
C LYS A 80 0.06 9.02 -3.50
N ARG A 81 -1.04 9.46 -2.88
CA ARG A 81 -1.27 10.88 -2.58
C ARG A 81 -0.27 11.38 -1.55
N GLU A 82 -0.05 10.63 -0.47
CA GLU A 82 0.95 10.95 0.56
C GLU A 82 2.35 11.03 -0.04
N PHE A 83 2.75 10.06 -0.87
CA PHE A 83 4.02 10.08 -1.57
C PHE A 83 4.15 11.28 -2.53
N SER A 84 3.10 11.60 -3.29
CA SER A 84 3.13 12.77 -4.18
C SER A 84 3.25 14.08 -3.41
N SER A 85 2.58 14.21 -2.26
CA SER A 85 2.73 15.37 -1.38
C SER A 85 4.14 15.46 -0.81
N PHE A 86 4.72 14.33 -0.41
CA PHE A 86 6.10 14.24 0.07
C PHE A 86 7.09 14.69 -1.00
N VAL A 87 7.00 14.14 -2.23
CA VAL A 87 7.86 14.52 -3.35
C VAL A 87 7.74 16.02 -3.66
N LYS A 88 6.53 16.57 -3.68
CA LYS A 88 6.32 18.02 -3.90
C LYS A 88 6.90 18.89 -2.78
N LEU A 89 6.92 18.40 -1.55
CA LEU A 89 7.51 19.12 -0.42
C LEU A 89 9.03 19.16 -0.55
N VAL A 90 9.64 18.00 -0.84
CA VAL A 90 11.08 17.87 -1.06
C VAL A 90 11.53 18.73 -2.26
N ASP A 91 10.81 18.69 -3.37
CA ASP A 91 11.11 19.47 -4.58
C ASP A 91 11.00 20.99 -4.38
N LYS A 92 10.12 21.45 -3.47
CA LYS A 92 9.94 22.87 -3.16
C LYS A 92 10.91 23.41 -2.11
N GLN A 93 11.39 22.57 -1.19
CA GLN A 93 12.53 22.90 -0.33
C GLN A 93 13.82 22.73 -1.14
N THR A 94 14.08 23.72 -1.98
CA THR A 94 15.33 23.87 -2.75
C THR A 94 16.53 23.83 -1.80
N GLY A 95 17.20 22.67 -1.71
CA GLY A 95 18.35 22.43 -0.83
C GLY A 95 18.40 21.02 -0.22
N VAL A 96 17.30 20.25 -0.29
CA VAL A 96 17.27 18.84 0.14
C VAL A 96 17.19 17.92 -1.08
N GLY A 97 18.33 17.42 -1.55
CA GLY A 97 18.38 16.39 -2.57
C GLY A 97 17.73 15.09 -2.07
N TRP A 98 16.80 14.52 -2.82
CA TRP A 98 16.34 13.16 -2.54
C TRP A 98 17.40 12.15 -3.02
N ASP A 99 18.02 11.42 -2.09
CA ASP A 99 18.96 10.36 -2.45
C ASP A 99 18.16 9.10 -2.82
N HIS A 100 18.08 8.83 -4.13
CA HIS A 100 17.42 7.66 -4.70
C HIS A 100 18.10 6.32 -4.34
N GLU A 101 19.39 6.32 -4.00
CA GLU A 101 20.14 5.13 -3.58
C GLU A 101 19.90 4.80 -2.11
N LYS A 102 19.96 5.82 -1.24
CA LYS A 102 19.79 5.64 0.21
C LYS A 102 18.35 5.71 0.69
N LYS A 103 17.40 6.07 -0.20
CA LYS A 103 15.99 6.34 0.15
C LYS A 103 15.86 7.31 1.34
N THR A 104 16.78 8.27 1.42
CA THR A 104 16.90 9.21 2.55
C THR A 104 16.95 10.63 2.01
N ILE A 105 16.45 11.59 2.79
CA ILE A 105 16.59 13.01 2.48
C ILE A 105 18.06 13.40 2.71
N MET A 106 18.77 13.80 1.67
CA MET A 106 20.04 14.52 1.83
C MET A 106 19.70 15.99 2.02
N ALA A 107 20.02 16.53 3.18
CA ALA A 107 20.12 17.97 3.36
C ALA A 107 21.57 18.37 3.15
N ASP A 108 21.83 19.41 2.37
CA ASP A 108 23.12 20.07 2.42
C ASP A 108 23.32 20.70 3.80
N ASP A 109 24.56 20.69 4.29
CA ASP A 109 24.95 21.15 5.63
C ASP A 109 25.10 22.69 5.73
N ASP A 110 24.63 23.43 4.73
CA ASP A 110 24.62 24.90 4.74
C ASP A 110 23.37 25.41 5.49
N TRP A 111 23.50 25.52 6.81
CA TRP A 111 22.60 26.26 7.70
C TRP A 111 23.37 27.22 8.59
#